data_AF-A0A972B2V7-F1
#
_entry.id   AF-A0A972B2V7-F1
#
_cell.length_a   1.000
_cell.length_b   1.000
_cell.length_c   1.000
_cell.angle_alpha   90.00
_cell.angle_beta   90.00
_cell.angle_gamma   90.00
#
_symmetry.space_group_name_H-M   'P 1'
#
loop_
_entity.id
_entity.type
_entity.pdbx_description
1 polymer ?
#
loop_
_entity_poly.entity_id
_entity_poly.type
_entity_poly.pdbx_seq_one_letter_code
_entity_poly.pdbx_strand_id
1 'polypeptide(L)' 'TGFCLWYKRLEKDKFKWPKQMRGEVLTLSERQWSWLLEGLDIERMKGHKPLQFSSTY' A
#
# COMPACT_ATOMS: atom_id res chain seq x y z
N THR A 1 26.34 -17.12 -22.99
CA THR A 1 25.05 -17.60 -22.44
C THR A 1 24.22 -16.37 -22.12
N GLY A 2 23.06 -16.22 -22.75
CA GLY A 2 22.20 -15.04 -22.58
C GLY A 2 21.01 -15.36 -21.68
N PHE A 3 20.58 -14.40 -20.87
CA PHE A 3 19.34 -14.48 -20.10
C PHE A 3 18.33 -13.49 -20.67
N CYS A 4 17.05 -13.89 -20.68
CA CYS A 4 15.94 -12.99 -21.03
C CYS A 4 15.22 -12.56 -19.75
N LEU A 5 14.99 -11.26 -19.61
CA LEU A 5 14.18 -10.69 -18.54
C LEU A 5 12.83 -10.22 -19.11
N TRP A 6 11.76 -10.91 -18.75
CA TRP A 6 10.40 -10.48 -19.08
C TRP A 6 9.88 -9.58 -17.96
N TYR A 7 9.79 -8.28 -18.23
CA TYR A 7 9.34 -7.29 -17.26
C TYR A 7 7.98 -6.73 -17.67
N LYS A 8 6.96 -6.95 -16.82
CA LYS A 8 5.62 -6.40 -16.99
C LYS A 8 5.59 -5.00 -16.36
N ARG A 9 5.65 -3.95 -17.19
CA ARG A 9 5.52 -2.56 -16.74
C ARG A 9 4.09 -2.06 -16.93
N LEU A 10 3.57 -1.31 -15.95
CA LEU A 10 2.43 -0.44 -16.19
C LEU A 10 2.95 0.80 -16.96
N GLU A 11 2.61 0.91 -18.24
CA GLU A 11 3.05 2.05 -19.07
C GLU A 11 2.24 3.32 -18.82
N LYS A 12 0.96 3.17 -18.47
CA LYS A 12 0.02 4.28 -18.29
C LYS A 12 -0.10 4.75 -16.84
N ASP A 13 0.32 3.93 -15.88
CA ASP A 13 0.15 4.23 -14.47
C ASP A 13 1.35 3.77 -13.64
N LYS A 14 1.52 4.34 -12.44
CA LYS A 14 2.62 4.01 -11.54
C LYS A 14 2.05 3.55 -10.20
N PHE A 15 2.64 2.48 -9.64
CA PHE A 15 2.34 2.11 -8.27
C PHE A 15 2.72 3.26 -7.33
N LYS A 16 1.78 3.62 -6.45
CA LYS A 16 2.00 4.62 -5.41
C LYS A 16 2.75 3.99 -4.25
N TRP A 17 4.06 3.83 -4.45
CA TRP A 17 4.93 3.36 -3.38
C TRP A 17 4.90 4.38 -2.23
N PRO A 18 4.70 3.95 -0.98
CA PRO A 18 4.67 4.84 0.18
C PRO A 18 6.01 5.58 0.28
N LYS A 19 5.95 6.92 0.39
CA LYS A 19 7.15 7.76 0.42
C LYS A 19 7.58 8.10 1.85
N GLN A 20 6.68 8.03 2.83
CA GLN A 20 6.99 8.23 4.25
C GLN A 20 7.47 6.93 4.89
N MET A 21 8.55 6.37 4.35
CA MET A 21 9.29 5.29 5.01
C MET A 21 10.17 5.90 6.10
N ARG A 22 9.70 5.89 7.36
CA ARG A 22 10.58 6.06 8.53
C ARG A 22 11.32 4.74 8.77
N GLY A 23 12.18 4.32 7.83
CA GLY A 23 12.94 3.06 7.90
C GLY A 23 13.30 2.51 6.51
N GLU A 24 14.22 1.54 6.45
CA GLU A 24 14.64 0.87 5.20
C GLU A 24 13.69 -0.25 4.74
N VAL A 25 12.83 -0.76 5.65
CA VAL A 25 11.91 -1.87 5.39
C VAL A 25 10.49 -1.48 5.76
N LEU A 26 9.53 -1.86 4.91
CA LEU A 26 8.11 -1.63 5.10
C LEU A 26 7.39 -2.96 5.36
N THR A 27 6.85 -3.13 6.56
CA THR A 27 6.01 -4.29 6.89
C THR A 27 4.57 -4.00 6.45
N LEU A 28 4.08 -4.74 5.46
CA LEU A 28 2.71 -4.64 4.95
C LEU A 28 1.89 -5.85 5.38
N SER A 29 0.61 -5.63 5.69
CA SER A 29 -0.37 -6.73 5.74
C SER A 29 -0.72 -7.21 4.33
N GLU A 30 -1.22 -8.43 4.21
CA GLU A 30 -1.67 -9.00 2.92
C GLU A 30 -2.67 -8.09 2.20
N ARG A 31 -3.55 -7.43 2.96
CA ARG A 31 -4.55 -6.51 2.41
C ARG A 31 -3.91 -5.23 1.87
N GLN A 32 -2.93 -4.67 2.56
CA GLN A 32 -2.18 -3.51 2.08
C GLN A 32 -1.36 -3.85 0.83
N TRP A 33 -0.85 -5.09 0.76
CA TRP A 33 -0.17 -5.60 -0.43
C TRP A 33 -1.11 -5.70 -1.64
N SER A 34 -2.33 -6.25 -1.48
CA SER A 34 -3.33 -6.28 -2.55
C SER A 34 -3.65 -4.88 -3.06
N TRP A 35 -3.88 -3.93 -2.16
CA TRP A 35 -4.16 -2.54 -2.51
C TRP A 35 -3.04 -1.88 -3.31
N LEU A 36 -1.78 -2.17 -2.97
CA LEU A 36 -0.64 -1.66 -3.71
C LEU A 36 -0.61 -2.21 -5.15
N LEU A 37 -0.92 -3.50 -5.33
CA LEU A 37 -1.03 -4.14 -6.65
C LEU A 37 -2.23 -3.63 -7.46
N GLU A 38 -3.29 -3.21 -6.79
CA GLU A 38 -4.45 -2.54 -7.39
C GLU A 38 -4.18 -1.06 -7.73
N GLY A 39 -3.04 -0.50 -7.31
CA GLY A 39 -2.66 0.90 -7.55
C GLY A 39 -3.19 1.90 -6.51
N LEU A 40 -3.72 1.41 -5.39
CA LEU A 40 -4.25 2.22 -4.30
C LEU A 40 -3.13 2.78 -3.42
N ASP A 41 -3.36 3.98 -2.90
CA ASP A 41 -2.42 4.67 -2.03
C ASP A 41 -2.55 4.18 -0.58
N ILE A 42 -1.64 3.29 -0.19
CA ILE A 42 -1.65 2.68 1.15
C ILE A 42 -1.38 3.68 2.29
N GLU A 43 -0.74 4.83 2.02
CA GLU A 43 -0.49 5.86 3.05
C GLU A 43 -1.77 6.64 3.39
N ARG A 44 -2.65 6.78 2.38
CA ARG A 44 -3.95 7.47 2.53
C ARG A 44 -5.04 6.56 3.07
N MET A 45 -4.85 5.24 3.01
CA MET A 45 -5.72 4.22 3.59
C MET A 45 -5.59 4.14 5.12
N LYS A 46 -5.71 5.28 5.81
CA LYS A 46 -5.90 5.31 7.26
C LYS A 46 -7.36 4.97 7.55
N GLY A 47 -7.59 3.85 8.23
CA GLY A 47 -8.91 3.46 8.70
C GLY A 47 -9.58 4.58 9.52
N HIS A 48 -10.90 4.61 9.50
CA HIS A 48 -11.68 5.58 10.28
C HIS A 48 -11.25 5.55 11.75
N LYS A 49 -11.12 6.73 12.36
CA LYS A 49 -10.79 6.85 13.79
C LYS A 49 -11.82 6.08 14.61
N PRO A 50 -11.40 5.34 15.65
CA PRO A 50 -12.34 4.64 16.51
C PRO A 50 -13.34 5.64 17.11
N LEU A 51 -14.63 5.42 16.86
CA LEU A 51 -15.69 6.19 17.46
C LEU A 51 -15.86 5.70 18.90
N GLN A 52 -15.55 6.56 19.87
CA GLN A 52 -15.80 6.31 21.29
C GLN A 52 -17.26 6.67 21.57
N PHE A 53 -18.10 5.66 21.74
CA PHE A 53 -19.50 5.86 22.15
C PHE A 53 -19.56 5.82 23.69
N SER A 54 -19.82 6.95 24.35
CA SER A 54 -20.18 6.95 25.78
C SER A 54 -21.68 6.75 25.91
N SER A 55 -22.08 5.59 26.43
CA SER A 55 -23.47 5.37 26.85
C SER A 55 -23.68 6.09 28.18
N THR A 56 -24.47 7.17 28.18
CA THR A 56 -24.95 7.79 29.42
C THR A 56 -26.21 7.05 29.85
N TYR A 57 -26.10 6.30 30.95
CA TYR A 57 -27.24 5.79 31.72
C TYR A 57 -27.62 6.78 32.81
#